data_AF-A0AAU9MGP8-F1
#
_entry.id   AF-A0AAU9MGP8-F1
#
_cell.length_a   1.000
_cell.length_b   1.000
_cell.length_c   1.000
_cell.angle_alpha   90.00
_cell.angle_beta   90.00
_cell.angle_gamma   90.00
#
_symmetry.space_group_name_H-M   'P 1'
#
loop_
_entity.id
_entity.type
_entity.pdbx_description
1 polymer ?
#
loop_
_entity_poly.entity_id
_entity_poly.type
_entity_poly.pdbx_seq_one_letter_code
_entity_poly.pdbx_strand_id
1 'polypeptide(L)'
;MWDFMIEKVKIEIYKKEKRPTSQISCFYDVVHRILVARWAKNNTRLHCLDHSLHPRYYSDAWLPEDSTRCAPHRDGEISQEMMKCFRMFFPNDDEYSKVFDEYAMFSMKSGPFEDLTSISKMATMEPKNWWVNFGAQTPFLQTLAFRLLGQPSSSSCVERNWSTYAFIHSLKRNKLTTSRA
;
A
#
# COMPACT_ATOMS: atom_id res chain seq x y z
N MET A 1 -5.90 11.14 9.34
CA MET A 1 -6.97 11.08 8.31
C MET A 1 -8.00 10.01 8.62
N TRP A 2 -7.57 8.78 8.92
CA TRP A 2 -8.43 7.67 9.38
C TRP A 2 -9.26 8.00 10.63
N ASP A 3 -8.62 8.46 11.71
CA ASP A 3 -9.32 8.72 12.98
C ASP A 3 -10.39 9.80 12.85
N PHE A 4 -10.11 10.83 12.05
CA PHE A 4 -11.06 11.89 11.74
C PHE A 4 -12.27 11.39 10.93
N MET A 5 -12.05 10.46 9.99
CA MET A 5 -13.13 9.84 9.23
C MET A 5 -14.00 8.96 10.13
N ILE A 6 -13.38 8.17 11.01
CA ILE A 6 -14.09 7.32 11.98
C ILE A 6 -14.94 8.15 12.93
N GLU A 7 -14.40 9.25 13.47
CA GLU A 7 -15.15 10.15 14.33
C GLU A 7 -16.34 10.81 13.61
N LYS A 8 -16.19 11.21 12.34
CA LYS A 8 -17.31 11.72 11.54
C LYS A 8 -18.42 10.69 11.35
N VAL A 9 -18.04 9.44 11.03
CA VAL A 9 -19.01 8.33 10.88
C VAL A 9 -19.73 8.06 12.19
N LYS A 10 -19.00 8.08 13.31
CA LYS A 10 -19.57 7.93 14.66
C LYS A 10 -20.60 9.02 14.93
N ILE A 11 -20.25 10.28 14.74
CA ILE A 11 -21.16 11.42 15.00
C ILE A 11 -22.46 11.30 14.20
N GLU A 12 -22.39 10.98 12.91
CA GLU A 12 -23.59 10.87 12.07
C GLU A 12 -24.49 9.68 12.45
N ILE A 13 -23.89 8.54 12.83
CA ILE A 13 -24.65 7.38 13.31
C ILE A 13 -25.39 7.73 14.60
N TYR A 14 -24.70 8.30 15.58
CA TYR A 14 -25.28 8.64 16.88
C TYR A 14 -26.36 9.72 16.78
N LYS A 15 -26.17 10.70 15.89
CA LYS A 15 -27.19 11.70 15.55
C LYS A 15 -28.46 11.03 15.00
N LYS A 16 -28.32 10.01 14.14
CA LYS A 16 -29.46 9.30 13.54
C LYS A 16 -30.16 8.38 14.53
N GLU A 17 -29.42 7.79 15.46
CA GLU A 17 -29.97 7.02 16.58
C GLU A 17 -30.59 7.89 17.69
N LYS A 18 -30.40 9.22 17.62
CA LYS A 18 -30.78 10.18 18.67
C LYS A 18 -30.17 9.83 20.03
N ARG A 19 -28.89 9.41 20.00
CA ARG A 19 -28.14 8.98 21.19
C ARG A 19 -26.92 9.86 21.42
N PRO A 20 -26.54 10.11 22.69
CA PRO A 20 -25.28 10.76 22.99
C PRO A 20 -24.10 9.84 22.66
N THR A 21 -23.00 10.41 22.17
CA THR A 21 -21.77 9.68 21.78
C THR A 21 -21.05 8.97 22.94
N SER A 22 -21.47 9.25 24.18
CA SER A 22 -21.02 8.57 25.39
C SER A 22 -21.69 7.21 25.62
N GLN A 23 -22.79 6.90 24.94
CA GLN A 23 -23.48 5.61 25.04
C GLN A 23 -22.92 4.59 24.04
N ILE A 24 -23.13 3.30 24.29
CA ILE A 24 -22.75 2.23 23.35
C ILE A 24 -23.81 2.13 22.24
N SER A 25 -23.36 1.99 21.00
CA SER A 25 -24.20 1.74 19.82
C SER A 25 -23.78 0.44 19.15
N CYS A 26 -24.62 -0.59 19.23
CA CYS A 26 -24.37 -1.87 18.56
C CYS A 26 -24.25 -1.71 17.04
N PHE A 27 -24.94 -0.73 16.45
CA PHE A 27 -24.85 -0.45 15.02
C PHE A 27 -23.51 0.20 14.67
N TYR A 28 -23.07 1.20 15.46
CA TYR A 28 -21.73 1.76 15.30
C TYR A 28 -20.65 0.69 15.44
N ASP A 29 -20.77 -0.23 16.41
CA ASP A 29 -19.79 -1.31 16.60
C ASP A 29 -19.66 -2.21 15.36
N VAL A 30 -20.79 -2.56 14.73
CA VAL A 30 -20.78 -3.35 13.48
C VAL A 30 -20.13 -2.54 12.35
N VAL A 31 -20.51 -1.27 12.16
CA VAL A 31 -19.94 -0.41 11.13
C VAL A 31 -18.44 -0.20 11.35
N HIS A 32 -18.03 0.07 12.59
CA HIS A 32 -16.63 0.25 12.97
C HIS A 32 -15.82 -1.01 12.67
N ARG A 33 -16.31 -2.21 13.02
CA ARG A 33 -15.66 -3.47 12.66
C ARG A 33 -15.50 -3.64 11.15
N ILE A 34 -16.52 -3.31 10.36
CA ILE A 34 -16.44 -3.37 8.89
C ILE A 34 -15.40 -2.38 8.36
N LEU A 35 -15.39 -1.15 8.88
CA LEU A 35 -14.43 -0.12 8.48
C LEU A 35 -13.00 -0.55 8.81
N VAL A 36 -12.74 -0.97 10.06
CA VAL A 36 -11.44 -1.47 10.49
C VAL A 36 -11.01 -2.67 9.65
N ALA A 37 -11.91 -3.63 9.43
CA ALA A 37 -11.60 -4.81 8.60
C ALA A 37 -11.26 -4.42 7.15
N ARG A 38 -11.98 -3.46 6.56
CA ARG A 38 -11.68 -2.95 5.20
C ARG A 38 -10.34 -2.22 5.15
N TRP A 39 -10.08 -1.38 6.15
CA TRP A 39 -8.82 -0.63 6.25
C TRP A 39 -7.65 -1.58 6.41
N ALA A 40 -7.72 -2.53 7.34
CA ALA A 40 -6.68 -3.54 7.56
C ALA A 40 -6.48 -4.44 6.32
N LYS A 41 -7.56 -4.83 5.63
CA LYS A 41 -7.49 -5.74 4.47
C LYS A 41 -6.80 -5.12 3.26
N ASN A 42 -7.01 -3.83 2.99
CA ASN A 42 -6.42 -3.17 1.81
C ASN A 42 -5.07 -2.51 2.09
N ASN A 43 -4.84 -2.07 3.32
CA ASN A 43 -3.63 -1.31 3.63
C ASN A 43 -2.48 -2.21 4.05
N THR A 44 -2.68 -3.20 4.92
CA THR A 44 -1.54 -3.94 5.48
C THR A 44 -0.77 -4.70 4.40
N ARG A 45 -1.46 -5.43 3.51
CA ARG A 45 -0.82 -6.25 2.48
C ARG A 45 -0.01 -5.47 1.47
N LEU A 46 -0.60 -4.42 0.89
CA LEU A 46 0.07 -3.61 -0.10
C LEU A 46 1.17 -2.75 0.55
N HIS A 47 1.00 -2.31 1.80
CA HIS A 47 2.09 -1.67 2.54
C HIS A 47 3.24 -2.63 2.85
N CYS A 48 2.97 -3.88 3.23
CA CYS A 48 4.01 -4.90 3.40
C CYS A 48 4.75 -5.13 2.09
N LEU A 49 4.03 -5.23 0.97
CA LEU A 49 4.67 -5.40 -0.34
C LEU A 49 5.44 -4.14 -0.78
N ASP A 50 4.91 -2.94 -0.56
CA ASP A 50 5.62 -1.67 -0.82
C ASP A 50 6.91 -1.57 0.00
N HIS A 51 6.83 -1.94 1.28
CA HIS A 51 7.98 -2.02 2.19
C HIS A 51 8.99 -3.07 1.69
N SER A 52 8.54 -4.25 1.29
CA SER A 52 9.41 -5.28 0.71
C SER A 52 10.05 -4.85 -0.62
N LEU A 53 9.46 -3.94 -1.38
CA LEU A 53 10.01 -3.50 -2.66
C LEU A 53 10.84 -2.21 -2.56
N HIS A 54 10.94 -1.61 -1.38
CA HIS A 54 11.68 -0.37 -1.17
C HIS A 54 13.17 -0.65 -0.93
N PRO A 55 14.09 -0.25 -1.85
CA PRO A 55 15.52 -0.55 -1.72
C PRO A 55 16.14 0.02 -0.44
N ARG A 56 15.66 1.18 0.00
CA ARG A 56 16.14 1.85 1.22
C ARG A 56 16.13 0.96 2.45
N TYR A 57 15.13 0.09 2.59
CA TYR A 57 14.97 -0.77 3.77
C TYR A 57 15.95 -1.96 3.81
N TYR A 58 16.77 -2.13 2.77
CA TYR A 58 17.85 -3.11 2.71
C TYR A 58 19.24 -2.44 2.79
N SER A 59 19.30 -1.11 2.83
CA SER A 59 20.55 -0.36 2.79
C SER A 59 21.27 -0.34 4.13
N ASP A 60 22.59 -0.34 4.08
CA ASP A 60 23.45 -0.25 5.26
C ASP A 60 23.45 1.15 5.90
N ALA A 61 22.82 2.13 5.24
CA ALA A 61 22.55 3.44 5.81
C ALA A 61 21.29 3.44 6.70
N TRP A 62 20.24 2.71 6.32
CA TRP A 62 18.95 2.76 7.03
C TRP A 62 18.84 1.75 8.17
N LEU A 63 19.37 0.54 8.00
CA LEU A 63 19.25 -0.54 8.99
C LEU A 63 19.92 -0.20 10.34
N PRO A 64 21.14 0.36 10.39
CA PRO A 64 21.83 0.61 11.66
C PRO A 64 21.34 1.83 12.44
N GLU A 65 20.52 2.69 11.83
CA GLU A 65 19.99 3.91 12.49
C GLU A 65 19.11 3.59 13.71
N ASP A 66 18.51 2.39 13.77
CA ASP A 66 17.65 1.96 14.87
C ASP A 66 17.74 0.44 15.03
N SER A 67 18.04 -0.04 16.24
CA SER A 67 18.23 -1.45 16.55
C SER A 67 16.95 -2.29 16.39
N THR A 68 15.78 -1.67 16.32
CA THR A 68 14.49 -2.34 16.06
C THR A 68 14.24 -2.58 14.57
N ARG A 69 15.01 -1.94 13.69
CA ARG A 69 14.84 -2.12 12.24
C ARG A 69 15.41 -3.45 11.80
N CYS A 70 14.67 -4.11 10.91
CA CYS A 70 15.13 -5.29 10.20
C CYS A 70 14.82 -5.16 8.72
N ALA A 71 15.61 -5.85 7.89
CA ALA A 71 15.34 -5.88 6.46
C ALA A 71 14.01 -6.62 6.23
N PRO A 72 13.15 -6.16 5.29
CA PRO A 72 11.79 -6.70 5.14
C PRO A 72 11.71 -8.22 4.95
N HIS A 73 12.71 -8.82 4.30
CA HIS A 73 12.80 -10.28 4.10
C HIS A 73 13.05 -11.08 5.39
N ARG A 74 13.44 -10.42 6.49
CA ARG A 74 13.69 -11.03 7.82
C ARG A 74 12.51 -10.86 8.77
N ASP A 75 11.54 -10.01 8.43
CA ASP A 75 10.32 -9.82 9.19
C ASP A 75 9.28 -10.87 8.75
N GLY A 76 8.83 -11.69 9.70
CA GLY A 76 7.90 -12.78 9.43
C GLY A 76 6.51 -12.31 8.98
N GLU A 77 6.00 -11.21 9.52
CA GLU A 77 4.70 -10.67 9.16
C GLU A 77 4.74 -10.05 7.76
N ILE A 78 5.77 -9.23 7.50
CA ILE A 78 5.96 -8.57 6.21
C ILE A 78 6.17 -9.61 5.10
N SER A 79 7.02 -10.62 5.35
CA SER A 79 7.28 -11.69 4.39
C SER A 79 6.02 -12.50 4.08
N GLN A 80 5.22 -12.86 5.09
CA GLN A 80 3.97 -13.60 4.87
C GLN A 80 2.95 -12.81 4.05
N GLU A 81 2.74 -11.52 4.35
CA GLU A 81 1.80 -10.69 3.60
C GLU A 81 2.29 -10.40 2.17
N MET A 82 3.60 -10.24 1.98
CA MET A 82 4.22 -10.13 0.66
C MET A 82 3.98 -11.39 -0.19
N MET A 83 4.19 -12.59 0.37
CA MET A 83 3.94 -13.86 -0.33
C MET A 83 2.48 -13.99 -0.76
N LYS A 84 1.53 -13.57 0.09
CA LYS A 84 0.10 -13.52 -0.27
C LYS A 84 -0.15 -12.57 -1.44
N CYS A 85 0.56 -11.45 -1.51
CA CYS A 85 0.48 -10.53 -2.64
C CYS A 85 1.06 -11.14 -3.92
N PHE A 86 2.23 -11.78 -3.87
CA PHE A 86 2.79 -12.48 -5.03
C PHE A 86 1.82 -13.51 -5.58
N ARG A 87 1.20 -14.32 -4.71
CA ARG A 87 0.18 -15.30 -5.13
C ARG A 87 -1.04 -14.65 -5.76
N MET A 88 -1.43 -13.48 -5.28
CA MET A 88 -2.57 -12.72 -5.81
C MET A 88 -2.26 -12.12 -7.20
N PHE A 89 -1.05 -11.61 -7.42
CA PHE A 89 -0.65 -10.99 -8.68
C PHE A 89 -0.16 -11.98 -9.74
N PHE A 90 0.36 -13.13 -9.31
CA PHE A 90 0.87 -14.21 -10.16
C PHE A 90 0.19 -15.54 -9.77
N PRO A 91 -1.04 -15.81 -10.24
CA PRO A 91 -1.75 -17.05 -9.94
C PRO A 91 -1.14 -18.28 -10.62
N ASN A 92 -0.40 -18.09 -11.70
CA ASN A 92 0.34 -19.15 -12.39
C ASN A 92 1.57 -19.56 -11.57
N ASP A 93 1.80 -20.86 -11.39
CA ASP A 93 2.88 -21.37 -10.53
C ASP A 93 4.29 -21.10 -11.08
N ASP A 94 4.46 -21.07 -12.40
CA ASP A 94 5.75 -20.74 -13.02
C ASP A 94 6.10 -19.26 -12.80
N GLU A 95 5.13 -18.36 -12.98
CA GLU A 95 5.30 -16.93 -12.73
C GLU A 95 5.50 -16.63 -11.24
N TYR A 96 4.75 -17.31 -10.38
CA TYR A 96 4.89 -17.22 -8.92
C TYR A 96 6.30 -17.63 -8.47
N SER A 97 6.85 -18.69 -9.07
CA SER A 97 8.21 -19.14 -8.75
C SER A 97 9.25 -18.11 -9.21
N LYS A 98 9.10 -17.57 -10.43
CA LYS A 98 10.00 -16.53 -10.96
C LYS A 98 10.03 -15.26 -10.11
N VAL A 99 8.88 -14.74 -9.68
CA VAL A 99 8.87 -13.53 -8.82
C VAL A 99 9.53 -13.80 -7.47
N PHE A 100 9.44 -15.03 -6.96
CA PHE A 100 10.08 -15.41 -5.70
C PHE A 100 11.61 -15.45 -5.85
N ASP A 101 12.11 -16.05 -6.94
CA ASP A 101 13.54 -16.09 -7.26
C ASP A 101 14.09 -14.68 -7.48
N GLU A 102 13.36 -13.84 -8.20
CA GLU A 102 13.73 -12.44 -8.41
C GLU A 102 13.76 -11.64 -7.11
N TYR A 103 12.80 -11.87 -6.21
CA TYR A 103 12.80 -11.25 -4.89
C TYR A 103 13.96 -11.72 -4.02
N ALA A 104 14.35 -12.99 -4.12
CA ALA A 104 15.54 -13.51 -3.45
C ALA A 104 16.80 -12.78 -3.94
N MET A 105 16.97 -12.62 -5.27
CA MET A 105 18.10 -11.87 -5.84
C MET A 105 18.16 -10.43 -5.31
N PHE A 106 17.03 -9.73 -5.29
CA PHE A 106 16.95 -8.36 -4.77
C PHE A 106 17.27 -8.28 -3.27
N SER A 107 16.57 -9.08 -2.45
CA SER A 107 16.69 -9.02 -0.99
C SER A 107 18.08 -9.42 -0.48
N MET A 108 18.76 -10.30 -1.20
CA MET A 108 20.12 -10.75 -0.90
C MET A 108 21.20 -9.90 -1.58
N LYS A 109 20.84 -8.87 -2.36
CA LYS A 109 21.77 -8.04 -3.15
C LYS A 109 22.69 -8.91 -4.02
N SER A 110 22.15 -9.92 -4.69
CA SER A 110 22.89 -10.88 -5.51
C SER A 110 22.52 -10.78 -6.98
N GLY A 111 23.36 -11.37 -7.85
CA GLY A 111 23.13 -11.38 -9.28
C GLY A 111 23.08 -9.95 -9.84
N PRO A 112 21.99 -9.51 -10.49
CA PRO A 112 21.92 -8.15 -11.04
C PRO A 112 21.99 -7.04 -9.99
N PHE A 113 21.81 -7.35 -8.70
CA PHE A 113 21.80 -6.37 -7.61
C PHE A 113 23.10 -6.33 -6.80
N GLU A 114 24.09 -7.14 -7.13
CA GLU A 114 25.39 -7.17 -6.43
C GLU A 114 26.30 -5.99 -6.80
N ASP A 115 25.96 -5.28 -7.88
CA ASP A 115 26.68 -4.09 -8.33
C ASP A 115 26.76 -3.01 -7.22
N LEU A 116 27.96 -2.48 -7.01
CA LEU A 116 28.22 -1.48 -5.97
C LEU A 116 27.46 -0.18 -6.22
N THR A 117 27.18 0.17 -7.48
CA THR A 117 26.38 1.36 -7.80
C THR A 117 24.93 1.13 -7.39
N SER A 118 24.37 -0.02 -7.72
CA SER A 118 23.04 -0.46 -7.27
C SER A 118 22.91 -0.35 -5.74
N ILE A 119 23.83 -0.96 -5.00
CA ILE A 119 23.84 -0.97 -3.52
C ILE A 119 23.97 0.44 -2.95
N SER A 120 24.92 1.25 -3.43
CA SER A 120 25.14 2.61 -2.92
C SER A 120 23.95 3.55 -3.16
N LYS A 121 23.17 3.30 -4.21
CA LYS A 121 21.98 4.10 -4.56
C LYS A 121 20.72 3.68 -3.80
N MET A 122 20.69 2.52 -3.15
CA MET A 122 19.50 2.03 -2.44
C MET A 122 18.95 3.03 -1.40
N ALA A 123 19.84 3.72 -0.67
CA ALA A 123 19.44 4.64 0.41
C ALA A 123 19.02 6.03 -0.07
N THR A 124 19.55 6.48 -1.22
CA THR A 124 19.52 7.89 -1.64
C THR A 124 18.68 8.13 -2.89
N MET A 125 18.48 7.11 -3.72
CA MET A 125 17.68 7.21 -4.93
C MET A 125 16.20 7.02 -4.62
N GLU A 126 15.35 7.74 -5.36
CA GLU A 126 13.90 7.50 -5.32
C GLU A 126 13.62 6.05 -5.76
N PRO A 127 12.79 5.29 -5.04
CA PRO A 127 12.62 3.85 -5.24
C PRO A 127 12.23 3.47 -6.66
N LYS A 128 11.28 4.17 -7.27
CA LYS A 128 10.86 3.89 -8.64
C LYS A 128 12.01 4.09 -9.61
N ASN A 129 12.77 5.17 -9.47
CA ASN A 129 13.97 5.41 -10.27
C ASN A 129 15.03 4.32 -10.06
N TRP A 130 15.21 3.82 -8.84
CA TRP A 130 16.13 2.71 -8.57
C TRP A 130 15.71 1.45 -9.34
N TRP A 131 14.42 1.11 -9.32
CA TRP A 131 13.88 -0.02 -10.11
C TRP A 131 14.01 0.16 -11.62
N VAL A 132 13.93 1.40 -12.14
CA VAL A 132 14.20 1.70 -13.56
C VAL A 132 15.65 1.36 -13.93
N ASN A 133 16.61 1.71 -13.07
CA ASN A 133 18.04 1.56 -13.38
C ASN A 133 18.55 0.12 -13.17
N PHE A 134 18.08 -0.56 -12.13
CA PHE A 134 18.67 -1.83 -11.69
C PHE A 134 17.73 -3.04 -11.81
N GLY A 135 16.44 -2.83 -12.06
CA GLY A 135 15.42 -3.89 -12.07
C GLY A 135 15.22 -4.63 -13.40
N ALA A 136 15.93 -4.27 -14.47
CA ALA A 136 15.63 -4.79 -15.81
C ALA A 136 15.82 -6.32 -15.95
N GLN A 137 16.68 -6.91 -15.12
CA GLN A 137 16.93 -8.36 -15.08
C GLN A 137 15.96 -9.13 -14.16
N THR A 138 15.02 -8.43 -13.52
CA THR A 138 13.97 -9.02 -12.69
C THR A 138 12.59 -8.50 -13.10
N PRO A 139 12.13 -8.84 -14.32
CA PRO A 139 10.92 -8.25 -14.91
C PRO A 139 9.62 -8.50 -14.12
N PHE A 140 9.46 -9.63 -13.43
CA PHE A 140 8.25 -9.92 -12.66
C PHE A 140 8.18 -9.02 -11.42
N LEU A 141 9.29 -8.90 -10.70
CA LEU A 141 9.42 -8.05 -9.53
C LEU A 141 9.39 -6.57 -9.89
N GLN A 142 10.07 -6.17 -10.96
CA GLN A 142 10.06 -4.80 -11.47
C GLN A 142 8.64 -4.35 -11.86
N THR A 143 7.83 -5.26 -12.41
CA THR A 143 6.42 -4.98 -12.72
C THR A 143 5.63 -4.64 -11.45
N LEU A 144 5.84 -5.37 -10.35
CA LEU A 144 5.20 -5.04 -9.06
C LEU A 144 5.70 -3.72 -8.51
N ALA A 145 7.01 -3.48 -8.57
CA ALA A 145 7.63 -2.25 -8.09
C ALA A 145 7.05 -1.01 -8.80
N PHE A 146 6.93 -1.05 -10.13
CA PHE A 146 6.32 0.06 -10.87
C PHE A 146 4.83 0.24 -10.59
N ARG A 147 4.10 -0.86 -10.38
CA ARG A 147 2.68 -0.79 -10.04
C ARG A 147 2.44 -0.15 -8.68
N LEU A 148 3.30 -0.43 -7.69
CA LEU A 148 3.11 0.01 -6.30
C LEU A 148 3.80 1.33 -6.00
N LEU A 149 5.10 1.43 -6.28
CA LEU A 149 5.88 2.65 -6.04
C LEU A 149 5.49 3.78 -7.01
N GLY A 150 4.81 3.44 -8.11
CA GLY A 150 4.20 4.39 -9.02
C GLY A 150 2.83 4.93 -8.55
N GLN A 151 2.23 4.36 -7.49
CA GLN A 151 0.94 4.86 -6.99
C GLN A 151 1.15 6.14 -6.19
N PRO A 152 0.36 7.20 -6.44
CA PRO A 152 0.37 8.35 -5.57
C PRO A 152 -0.11 7.94 -4.17
N SER A 153 0.76 8.08 -3.18
CA SER A 153 0.48 7.77 -1.77
C SER A 153 -0.38 8.83 -1.06
N SER A 154 -0.75 9.92 -1.75
CA SER A 154 -1.62 10.94 -1.19
C SER A 154 -3.09 10.74 -1.57
N SER A 155 -3.95 10.77 -0.54
CA SER A 155 -5.39 10.94 -0.75
C SER A 155 -5.71 12.24 -1.47
N SER A 156 -4.83 13.25 -1.46
CA SER A 156 -5.10 14.55 -2.09
C SER A 156 -5.24 14.46 -3.61
N CYS A 157 -4.55 13.51 -4.26
CA CYS A 157 -4.76 13.22 -5.69
C CYS A 157 -6.18 12.70 -5.95
N VAL A 158 -6.68 11.88 -5.04
CA VAL A 158 -8.03 11.33 -5.05
C VAL A 158 -9.03 12.43 -4.68
N GLU A 159 -8.80 13.22 -3.63
CA GLU A 159 -9.64 14.35 -3.21
C GLU A 159 -9.81 15.40 -4.31
N ARG A 160 -8.80 15.66 -5.17
CA ARG A 160 -9.00 16.52 -6.35
C ARG A 160 -10.01 15.93 -7.32
N ASN A 161 -9.88 14.64 -7.66
CA ASN A 161 -10.88 13.96 -8.49
C ASN A 161 -12.26 13.97 -7.82
N TRP A 162 -12.37 13.62 -6.54
CA TRP A 162 -13.64 13.65 -5.81
C TRP A 162 -14.21 15.07 -5.66
N SER A 163 -13.37 16.10 -5.54
CA SER A 163 -13.81 17.51 -5.51
C SER A 163 -14.37 17.92 -6.86
N THR A 164 -13.71 17.53 -7.95
CA THR A 164 -14.22 17.75 -9.31
C THR A 164 -15.58 17.08 -9.50
N TYR A 165 -15.78 15.86 -9.00
CA TYR A 165 -17.07 15.15 -9.12
C TYR A 165 -18.01 15.34 -7.92
N ALA A 166 -17.68 16.22 -6.97
CA ALA A 166 -18.46 16.41 -5.75
C ALA A 166 -19.89 16.89 -6.06
N PHE A 167 -20.08 17.58 -7.19
CA PHE A 167 -21.39 18.04 -7.64
C PHE A 167 -22.36 16.89 -8.02
N ILE A 168 -21.83 15.72 -8.41
CA ILE A 168 -22.64 14.53 -8.74
C ILE A 168 -23.22 13.90 -7.46
N HIS A 169 -22.46 13.97 -6.36
CA HIS A 169 -22.82 13.36 -5.08
C HIS A 169 -23.38 14.34 -4.04
N SER A 170 -23.25 15.65 -4.25
CA SER A 170 -23.93 16.66 -3.44
C SER A 170 -25.40 16.73 -3.85
N LEU A 171 -26.31 16.73 -2.87
CA LEU A 171 -27.77 16.84 -3.05
C LEU A 171 -28.22 18.15 -3.74
N LYS A 172 -27.29 19.02 -4.14
CA LYS A 172 -27.57 20.23 -4.93
C LYS A 172 -27.72 19.87 -6.41
N ARG A 173 -28.81 19.14 -6.68
CA ARG A 173 -29.60 19.06 -7.92
C ARG A 173 -28.82 19.35 -9.21
N ASN A 174 -28.43 18.30 -9.93
CA ASN A 174 -28.53 18.31 -11.37
C ASN A 174 -29.07 16.96 -11.86
N LYS A 175 -30.27 17.02 -12.43
CA LYS A 175 -31.03 15.91 -12.99
C LYS A 175 -30.42 15.56 -14.35
N LEU A 176 -29.15 15.16 -14.37
CA LEU A 176 -28.49 14.71 -15.60
C LEU A 176 -28.88 13.26 -15.83
N THR A 177 -29.63 13.04 -16.90
CA THR A 177 -29.96 11.73 -17.43
C THR A 177 -28.68 10.95 -17.70
N THR A 178 -28.69 9.67 -17.32
CA THR A 178 -27.59 8.72 -17.54
C THR A 178 -27.40 8.43 -19.03
N SER A 179 -26.74 9.33 -19.75
CA SER A 179 -25.96 8.96 -20.94
C SER A 179 -24.49 9.09 -20.57
N ARG A 180 -23.87 7.91 -20.44
CA ARG A 180 -22.50 7.59 -20.02
C ARG A 180 -21.47 8.72 -20.19
N ALA A 181 -20.75 8.97 -19.10
CA ALA A 181 -19.35 9.41 -19.13
C ALA A 181 -18.44 8.18 -19.20
#